data_AF-A0A3M0YEG6-F1
#
_entry.id   AF-A0A3M0YEG6-F1
#
_cell.length_a   1.000
_cell.length_b   1.000
_cell.length_c   1.000
_cell.angle_alpha   90.00
_cell.angle_beta   90.00
_cell.angle_gamma   90.00
#
_symmetry.space_group_name_H-M   'P 1'
#
loop_
_entity.id
_entity.type
_entity.pdbx_description
1 polymer ?
#
loop_
_entity_poly.entity_id
_entity_poly.type
_entity_poly.pdbx_seq_one_letter_code
_entity_poly.pdbx_strand_id
1 'polypeptide(L)' 'GLKDLVSGKVYRPEQLTIREVYRFEGYTDPDDLSVLYVLEADDGARGWVSDAFGPYASPELAEHLDKMKYEPVAED' A
#
# COMPACT_ATOMS: atom_id res chain seq x y z
N GLY A 1 -2.74 -10.77 -5.65
CA GLY A 1 -1.33 -10.34 -5.65
C GLY A 1 -1.24 -8.99 -6.34
N LEU A 2 -0.25 -8.16 -6.00
CA LEU A 2 -0.10 -6.85 -6.63
C LEU A 2 0.70 -6.95 -7.91
N LYS A 3 0.19 -6.35 -8.98
CA LYS A 3 0.83 -6.37 -10.30
C LYS A 3 1.63 -5.09 -10.51
N ASP A 4 2.92 -5.24 -10.80
CA ASP A 4 3.69 -4.15 -11.39
C ASP A 4 3.17 -3.88 -12.80
N LEU A 5 2.68 -2.66 -13.01
CA LEU A 5 2.06 -2.24 -14.26
C LEU A 5 3.06 -2.11 -15.41
N VAL A 6 4.35 -1.94 -15.12
CA VAL A 6 5.41 -1.80 -16.13
C VAL A 6 5.91 -3.17 -16.58
N SER A 7 6.39 -4.00 -15.66
CA SER A 7 6.93 -5.33 -16.02
C SER A 7 5.86 -6.40 -16.22
N GLY A 8 4.64 -6.16 -15.72
CA GLY A 8 3.56 -7.14 -15.69
C GLY A 8 3.72 -8.23 -14.62
N LYS A 9 4.83 -8.22 -13.86
CA LYS A 9 5.09 -9.18 -12.79
C LYS A 9 4.07 -9.02 -11.66
N VAL A 10 3.66 -10.15 -11.08
CA VAL A 10 2.73 -10.20 -9.96
C VAL A 10 3.47 -10.64 -8.71
N TYR A 11 3.37 -9.85 -7.64
CA TYR A 11 3.95 -10.11 -6.33
C TYR A 11 2.89 -10.65 -5.38
N ARG A 12 3.24 -11.70 -4.63
CA ARG A 12 2.44 -12.13 -3.48
C ARG A 12 2.71 -11.21 -2.28
N PRO A 13 1.75 -11.03 -1.37
CA PRO A 13 1.92 -10.18 -0.18
C PRO A 13 3.21 -10.45 0.61
N GLU A 14 3.59 -11.72 0.76
CA GLU A 14 4.74 -12.12 1.57
C GLU A 14 6.08 -11.72 0.95
N GLN A 15 6.06 -11.33 -0.33
CA GLN A 15 7.21 -10.83 -1.09
C GLN A 15 7.33 -9.30 -1.05
N LEU A 16 6.41 -8.63 -0.34
CA LEU A 16 6.30 -7.18 -0.27
C LEU A 16 6.48 -6.72 1.17
N THR A 17 7.12 -5.57 1.30
CA THR A 17 7.33 -4.88 2.56
C THR A 17 6.75 -3.48 2.46
N ILE A 18 5.85 -3.14 3.38
CA ILE A 18 5.36 -1.77 3.54
C ILE A 18 6.47 -0.98 4.23
N ARG A 19 6.97 0.05 3.54
CA ARG A 19 8.06 0.94 3.99
C ARG A 19 7.56 2.25 4.56
N GLU A 20 6.46 2.78 4.02
CA GLU A 20 5.90 4.07 4.46
C GLU A 20 4.37 4.04 4.28
N VAL A 21 3.67 4.78 5.13
CA VAL A 21 2.21 4.91 5.09
C VAL A 21 1.85 6.38 5.23
N TYR A 22 1.25 6.95 4.19
CA TYR A 22 0.77 8.33 4.20
C TYR A 22 -0.75 8.33 4.24
N ARG A 23 -1.32 9.09 5.19
CA ARG A 23 -2.76 9.31 5.25
C ARG A 23 -3.05 10.72 4.76
N PHE A 24 -3.99 10.82 3.83
CA PHE A 24 -4.48 12.07 3.30
C PHE A 24 -5.91 12.24 3.81
N GLU A 25 -6.10 13.27 4.63
CA GLU A 25 -7.42 13.66 5.11
C GLU A 25 -7.86 14.90 4.34
N GLY A 26 -8.90 14.78 3.51
CA GLY A 26 -9.49 15.93 2.84
C GLY A 26 -10.13 16.87 3.86
N TYR A 27 -9.91 18.18 3.72
CA TYR A 27 -10.47 19.19 4.63
C TYR A 27 -12.01 19.31 4.57
N THR A 28 -12.66 18.72 3.56
CA THR A 28 -14.06 19.04 3.21
C THR A 28 -14.94 17.84 2.87
N ASP A 29 -14.38 16.69 2.47
CA ASP A 29 -15.16 15.50 2.11
C ASP A 29 -14.57 14.24 2.77
N PRO A 30 -15.33 13.48 3.58
CA PRO A 30 -14.90 12.17 4.08
C PRO A 30 -14.64 11.15 2.96
N ASP A 31 -15.13 11.38 1.73
CA ASP A 31 -14.83 10.55 0.56
C ASP A 31 -13.41 10.82 0.00
N ASP A 32 -12.75 11.92 0.40
CA ASP A 32 -11.36 12.25 0.03
C ASP A 32 -10.31 11.58 0.94
N LEU A 33 -10.75 10.80 1.94
CA LEU A 33 -9.84 10.11 2.85
C LEU A 33 -9.14 8.96 2.11
N SER A 34 -7.83 9.07 1.93
CA SER A 34 -7.03 8.02 1.28
C SER A 34 -5.78 7.67 2.06
N VAL A 35 -5.31 6.44 1.88
CA VAL A 35 -4.06 5.95 2.45
C VAL A 35 -3.17 5.47 1.31
N LEU A 36 -1.95 5.98 1.23
CA LEU A 36 -0.91 5.54 0.31
C LEU A 36 0.09 4.66 1.06
N TYR A 37 0.30 3.45 0.55
CA TYR A 37 1.28 2.51 1.05
C TYR A 37 2.45 2.45 0.08
N VAL A 38 3.65 2.80 0.54
CA VAL A 38 4.89 2.63 -0.22
C VAL A 38 5.42 1.23 0.03
N LEU A 39 5.70 0.50 -1.05
CA LEU A 39 6.04 -0.92 -1.04
C LEU A 39 7.42 -1.14 -1.65
N GLU A 40 8.17 -2.08 -1.07
CA GLU A 40 9.39 -2.65 -1.63
C GLU A 40 9.24 -4.17 -1.73
N ALA A 41 9.55 -4.72 -2.89
CA ALA A 41 9.57 -6.16 -3.13
C ALA A 41 10.95 -6.77 -2.80
N ASP A 42 10.98 -8.07 -2.52
CA ASP A 42 12.22 -8.80 -2.21
C ASP A 42 13.31 -8.71 -3.32
N ASP A 43 12.92 -8.42 -4.56
CA ASP A 43 13.84 -8.20 -5.69
C ASP A 43 14.28 -6.75 -5.88
N GLY A 44 13.92 -5.88 -4.93
CA GLY A 44 14.23 -4.45 -4.93
C GLY A 44 13.29 -3.59 -5.77
N ALA A 45 12.27 -4.15 -6.41
CA ALA A 45 11.26 -3.35 -7.09
C ALA A 45 10.50 -2.48 -6.08
N ARG A 46 10.28 -1.21 -6.42
CA ARG A 46 9.57 -0.25 -5.56
C ARG A 46 8.33 0.26 -6.26
N GLY A 47 7.28 0.46 -5.49
CA GLY A 47 6.00 0.95 -5.98
C GLY A 47 5.12 1.40 -4.84
N TRP A 48 3.87 1.69 -5.16
CA TRP A 48 2.89 2.11 -4.19
C TRP A 48 1.51 1.58 -4.56
N VAL A 49 0.65 1.49 -3.56
CA VAL A 49 -0.79 1.26 -3.74
C VAL A 49 -1.54 2.24 -2.85
N SER A 50 -2.67 2.75 -3.33
CA SER A 50 -3.56 3.60 -2.54
C SER A 50 -4.89 2.90 -2.30
N ASP A 51 -5.46 3.11 -1.12
CA ASP A 51 -6.84 2.72 -0.79
C ASP A 51 -7.63 3.93 -0.28
N ALA A 52 -8.95 3.85 -0.34
CA ALA A 52 -9.80 4.74 0.44
C ALA A 52 -9.69 4.37 1.93
N PHE A 53 -9.98 5.32 2.81
CA PHE A 53 -10.06 5.08 4.24
C PHE A 53 -11.52 4.97 4.71
N GLY A 54 -11.77 4.18 5.75
CA GLY A 54 -13.10 4.04 6.34
C GLY A 54 -14.02 3.11 5.53
N PRO A 55 -15.32 3.42 5.37
CA PRO A 55 -16.31 2.50 4.81
C PRO A 55 -16.09 2.15 3.34
N TYR A 56 -15.26 2.92 2.63
CA TYR A 56 -14.92 2.72 1.23
C TYR A 56 -13.61 1.96 1.02
N ALA A 57 -12.90 1.61 2.09
CA ALA A 57 -11.66 0.83 2.02
C ALA A 57 -11.92 -0.54 1.37
N SER A 58 -10.98 -1.00 0.55
CA SER A 58 -11.07 -2.29 -0.13
C SER A 58 -10.78 -3.45 0.83
N PRO A 59 -11.73 -4.37 1.08
CA PRO A 59 -11.47 -5.54 1.92
C PRO A 59 -10.40 -6.46 1.34
N GLU A 60 -10.32 -6.56 0.00
CA GLU A 60 -9.32 -7.38 -0.69
C GLU A 60 -7.90 -6.82 -0.52
N LEU A 61 -7.76 -5.50 -0.63
CA LEU A 61 -6.48 -4.84 -0.41
C LEU A 61 -6.09 -4.92 1.07
N ALA A 62 -7.04 -4.75 1.99
CA ALA A 62 -6.80 -4.93 3.42
C ALA A 62 -6.26 -6.34 3.75
N GLU A 63 -6.85 -7.40 3.17
CA GLU A 63 -6.36 -8.77 3.35
C GLU A 63 -4.95 -8.96 2.77
N HIS A 64 -4.61 -8.29 1.67
CA HIS A 64 -3.26 -8.33 1.12
C HIS A 64 -2.27 -7.62 2.04
N LEU A 65 -2.60 -6.42 2.52
CA LEU A 65 -1.73 -5.63 3.39
C LEU A 65 -1.43 -6.34 4.71
N ASP A 66 -2.43 -7.03 5.30
CA ASP A 66 -2.27 -7.80 6.55
C ASP A 66 -1.21 -8.92 6.46
N LYS A 67 -0.96 -9.43 5.24
CA LYS A 67 0.01 -10.49 4.97
C LYS A 67 1.41 -9.96 4.60
N MET A 68 1.57 -8.65 4.45
CA MET A 68 2.86 -8.04 4.10
C MET A 68 3.70 -7.84 5.36
N LYS A 69 5.03 -7.75 5.18
CA LYS A 69 5.92 -7.26 6.24
C LYS A 69 5.69 -5.75 6.40
N TYR A 70 5.79 -5.26 7.64
CA TYR A 70 5.81 -3.83 7.93
C TYR A 70 7.16 -3.47 8.56
N GLU A 71 7.97 -2.72 7.83
CA GLU A 71 9.32 -2.31 8.24
C GLU A 71 9.52 -0.84 7.84
N PRO A 72 9.00 0.10 8.64
CA PRO A 72 9.03 1.50 8.30
C PRO A 72 10.45 2.05 8.29
N VAL A 73 10.75 2.90 7.30
CA VAL A 73 12.02 3.64 7.29
C VAL A 73 11.97 4.67 8.40
N ALA A 74 13.02 4.76 9.22
CA ALA A 74 13.11 5.80 10.24
C ALA A 74 13.12 7.17 9.56
N GLU A 75 12.30 8.11 10.04
CA GLU A 75 12.42 9.51 9.65
C GLU A 75 13.72 10.06 10.28
N ASP A 76 14.60 10.61 9.44
CA ASP A 76 15.83 11.32 9.87
C ASP A 76 15.52 12.70 10.47
#